data_AF-A0A0B2UGV9-F1
#
_entry.id   AF-A0A0B2UGV9-F1
#
_cell.length_a   1.000
_cell.length_b   1.000
_cell.length_c   1.000
_cell.angle_alpha   90.00
_cell.angle_beta   90.00
_cell.angle_gamma   90.00
#
_symmetry.space_group_name_H-M   'P 1'
#
loop_
_entity.id
_entity.type
_entity.pdbx_description
1 polymer ?
#
loop_
_entity_poly.entity_id
_entity_poly.type
_entity_poly.pdbx_seq_one_letter_code
_entity_poly.pdbx_strand_id
1 'polypeptide(L)'
;MSNQNKLNSKARIIYIANYKILDISWDLERNLSSFENRRDIFTISFPVILKSSGEVWELASLYFNSYLIKYNDIVGDNLKSIAVDLLHYYRFIEDRELDELYFPKLLNKRITYLFRRHLIEQIEKGDMSLNTAKQRINRVVNFYESCLENGYLNSSLFENQPYQLIKKIITINGKLGFEFNKEIVSSSLSIKKAI
;
A
#
# COMPACT_ATOMS: atom_id res chain seq x y z
N MET A 1 -18.33 26.48 -12.12
CA MET A 1 -17.14 25.95 -11.41
C MET A 1 -17.08 24.44 -11.68
N SER A 2 -16.21 24.00 -12.60
CA SER A 2 -16.19 22.62 -13.08
C SER A 2 -15.52 21.68 -12.07
N ASN A 3 -16.20 20.57 -11.79
CA ASN A 3 -15.84 19.50 -10.85
C ASN A 3 -14.67 18.63 -11.39
N GLN A 4 -13.48 19.21 -11.55
CA GLN A 4 -12.31 18.56 -12.18
C GLN A 4 -11.54 17.57 -11.28
N ASN A 5 -12.00 17.30 -10.05
CA ASN A 5 -11.29 16.43 -9.10
C ASN A 5 -11.89 15.02 -8.95
N LYS A 6 -12.89 14.67 -9.75
CA LYS A 6 -13.48 13.34 -9.68
C LYS A 6 -12.73 12.42 -10.65
N LEU A 7 -11.83 11.60 -10.10
CA LEU A 7 -11.23 10.48 -10.83
C LEU A 7 -12.36 9.65 -11.47
N ASN A 8 -12.19 9.25 -12.73
CA ASN A 8 -13.22 8.54 -13.50
C ASN A 8 -13.35 7.05 -13.12
N SER A 9 -12.45 6.54 -12.29
CA SER A 9 -12.46 5.18 -11.78
C SER A 9 -13.69 4.88 -10.91
N LYS A 10 -14.30 3.71 -11.18
CA LYS A 10 -15.40 3.12 -10.41
C LYS A 10 -14.92 2.09 -9.39
N ALA A 11 -13.61 1.89 -9.25
CA ALA A 11 -13.04 1.00 -8.25
C ALA A 11 -13.57 1.34 -6.86
N ARG A 12 -13.78 0.32 -6.03
CA ARG A 12 -14.44 0.46 -4.72
C ARG A 12 -13.97 -0.60 -3.74
N ILE A 13 -14.15 -0.34 -2.46
CA ILE A 13 -13.90 -1.34 -1.40
C ILE A 13 -15.22 -2.04 -1.07
N ILE A 14 -15.14 -3.36 -0.88
CA ILE A 14 -16.13 -4.15 -0.17
C ILE A 14 -15.49 -4.75 1.08
N TYR A 15 -16.31 -5.25 2.00
CA TYR A 15 -15.82 -5.85 3.24
C TYR A 15 -16.35 -7.27 3.40
N ILE A 16 -15.45 -8.20 3.70
CA ILE A 16 -15.79 -9.57 4.07
C ILE A 16 -15.88 -9.63 5.59
N ALA A 17 -17.02 -10.08 6.11
CA ALA A 17 -17.24 -10.23 7.54
C ALA A 17 -16.56 -11.49 8.07
N ASN A 18 -15.97 -11.42 9.27
CA ASN A 18 -15.39 -12.55 10.00
C ASN A 18 -14.38 -13.37 9.17
N TYR A 19 -13.51 -12.66 8.46
CA TYR A 19 -12.47 -13.27 7.63
C TYR A 19 -11.46 -14.03 8.48
N LYS A 20 -11.14 -15.26 8.06
CA LYS A 20 -10.17 -16.14 8.72
C LYS A 20 -9.17 -16.65 7.70
N ILE A 21 -7.93 -16.80 8.13
CA ILE A 21 -6.88 -17.39 7.31
C ILE A 21 -6.88 -18.90 7.53
N LEU A 22 -6.76 -19.65 6.43
CA LEU A 22 -6.63 -21.09 6.45
C LEU A 22 -5.16 -21.47 6.31
N ASP A 23 -4.70 -22.36 7.19
CA ASP A 23 -3.43 -23.06 7.04
C ASP A 23 -3.71 -24.39 6.31
N ILE A 24 -2.77 -24.80 5.46
CA ILE A 24 -2.80 -26.12 4.83
C ILE A 24 -2.00 -27.09 5.70
N SER A 25 -2.65 -28.16 6.13
CA SER A 25 -2.03 -29.27 6.84
C SER A 25 -1.89 -30.45 5.89
N TRP A 26 -0.73 -31.08 5.90
CA TRP A 26 -0.42 -32.25 5.09
C TRP A 26 -0.24 -33.47 5.99
N ASP A 27 -1.11 -34.46 5.82
CA ASP A 27 -0.94 -35.79 6.38
C ASP A 27 -0.08 -36.60 5.40
N LEU A 28 1.21 -36.73 5.71
CA LEU A 28 2.20 -37.45 4.90
C LEU A 28 1.92 -38.95 4.85
N GLU A 29 1.30 -39.54 5.87
CA GLU A 29 1.01 -40.97 5.91
C GLU A 29 -0.19 -41.32 5.02
N ARG A 30 -1.19 -40.44 5.00
CA ARG A 30 -2.42 -40.64 4.22
C ARG A 30 -2.41 -39.94 2.86
N ASN A 31 -1.34 -39.21 2.54
CA ASN A 31 -1.21 -38.38 1.34
C ASN A 31 -2.45 -37.49 1.11
N LEU A 32 -2.90 -36.85 2.19
CA LEU A 32 -4.12 -36.05 2.23
C LEU A 32 -3.79 -34.65 2.76
N SER A 33 -4.33 -33.63 2.11
CA SER A 33 -4.27 -32.24 2.59
C SER A 33 -5.60 -31.83 3.20
N SER A 34 -5.57 -31.19 4.37
CA SER A 34 -6.72 -30.53 4.97
C SER A 34 -6.46 -29.03 5.12
N PHE A 35 -7.53 -28.22 5.04
CA PHE A 35 -7.48 -26.82 5.39
C PHE A 35 -7.96 -26.66 6.82
N GLU A 36 -7.10 -26.14 7.69
CA GLU A 36 -7.44 -25.84 9.07
C GLU A 36 -7.49 -24.34 9.28
N ASN A 37 -8.48 -23.85 10.02
CA ASN A 37 -8.52 -22.45 10.39
C ASN A 37 -7.32 -22.14 11.30
N ARG A 38 -6.56 -21.11 10.93
CA ARG A 38 -5.57 -20.51 11.82
C ARG A 38 -6.34 -19.72 12.89
N ARG A 39 -6.74 -20.40 13.96
CA ARG A 39 -7.75 -19.93 14.92
C ARG A 39 -7.42 -18.56 15.52
N ASP A 40 -6.15 -18.20 15.56
CA ASP A 40 -5.65 -17.01 16.23
C ASP A 40 -5.55 -15.78 15.31
N ILE A 41 -5.74 -15.94 13.99
CA ILE A 41 -5.64 -14.85 13.01
C ILE A 41 -6.94 -14.69 12.24
N PHE A 42 -7.68 -13.64 12.60
CA PHE A 42 -8.94 -13.28 11.97
C PHE A 42 -9.15 -11.77 12.00
N THR A 43 -10.06 -11.28 11.16
CA THR A 43 -10.55 -9.91 11.28
C THR A 43 -12.07 -9.85 11.06
N ILE A 44 -12.74 -8.98 11.79
CA ILE A 44 -14.18 -8.80 11.71
C ILE A 44 -14.57 -8.19 10.35
N SER A 45 -13.71 -7.37 9.77
CA SER A 45 -14.01 -6.60 8.54
C SER A 45 -12.78 -6.53 7.63
N PHE A 46 -12.66 -7.52 6.75
CA PHE A 46 -11.54 -7.60 5.82
C PHE A 46 -11.84 -6.81 4.55
N PRO A 47 -11.02 -5.81 4.18
CA PRO A 47 -11.23 -5.04 2.96
C PRO A 47 -10.83 -5.84 1.72
N VAL A 48 -11.61 -5.69 0.65
CA VAL A 48 -11.26 -6.13 -0.70
C VAL A 48 -11.48 -4.98 -1.66
N ILE A 49 -10.47 -4.63 -2.44
CA ILE A 49 -10.60 -3.61 -3.48
C ILE A 49 -11.06 -4.29 -4.76
N LEU A 50 -12.19 -3.85 -5.29
CA LEU A 50 -12.67 -4.22 -6.61
C LEU A 50 -12.25 -3.14 -7.61
N LYS A 51 -11.68 -3.58 -8.74
CA LYS A 51 -11.36 -2.76 -9.91
C LYS A 51 -12.65 -2.22 -10.53
N SER A 52 -12.53 -1.26 -11.45
CA SER A 52 -13.68 -0.80 -12.25
C SER A 52 -14.31 -1.92 -13.08
N SER A 53 -13.54 -2.95 -13.46
CA SER A 53 -14.04 -4.15 -14.13
C SER A 53 -14.92 -5.03 -13.23
N GLY A 54 -14.87 -4.85 -11.90
CA GLY A 54 -15.53 -5.70 -10.92
C GLY A 54 -14.64 -6.84 -10.41
N GLU A 55 -13.48 -7.06 -11.00
CA GLU A 55 -12.48 -8.02 -10.54
C GLU A 55 -11.80 -7.54 -9.26
N VAL A 56 -11.21 -8.47 -8.51
CA VAL A 56 -10.43 -8.14 -7.31
C VAL A 56 -9.07 -7.58 -7.70
N TRP A 57 -8.59 -6.57 -6.98
CA TRP A 57 -7.19 -6.19 -7.03
C TRP A 57 -6.35 -7.16 -6.18
N GLU A 58 -5.88 -8.22 -6.83
CA GLU A 58 -5.25 -9.38 -6.19
C GLU A 58 -4.05 -9.02 -5.31
N LEU A 59 -3.13 -8.17 -5.81
CA LEU A 59 -1.97 -7.75 -5.02
C LEU A 59 -2.36 -7.03 -3.74
N ALA A 60 -3.39 -6.18 -3.77
CA ALA A 60 -3.88 -5.53 -2.55
C ALA A 60 -4.47 -6.53 -1.56
N SER A 61 -5.22 -7.52 -2.04
CA SER A 61 -5.75 -8.61 -1.20
C SER A 61 -4.63 -9.45 -0.56
N LEU A 62 -3.56 -9.76 -1.29
CA LEU A 62 -2.38 -10.44 -0.75
C LEU A 62 -1.69 -9.58 0.32
N TYR A 63 -1.52 -8.29 0.05
CA TYR A 63 -0.96 -7.35 1.03
C TYR A 63 -1.78 -7.25 2.31
N PHE A 64 -3.11 -7.16 2.21
CA PHE A 64 -3.99 -7.15 3.39
C PHE A 64 -3.88 -8.44 4.20
N ASN A 65 -3.71 -9.59 3.54
CA ASN A 65 -3.46 -10.86 4.22
C ASN A 65 -2.12 -10.84 4.99
N SER A 66 -1.02 -10.43 4.36
CA SER A 66 0.28 -10.33 5.04
C SER A 66 0.23 -9.35 6.21
N TYR A 67 -0.49 -8.22 6.04
CA TYR A 67 -0.69 -7.26 7.11
C TYR A 67 -1.46 -7.89 8.28
N LEU A 68 -2.55 -8.60 8.01
CA LEU A 68 -3.33 -9.28 9.03
C LEU A 68 -2.50 -10.35 9.77
N ILE A 69 -1.73 -11.16 9.04
CA ILE A 69 -0.83 -12.16 9.62
C ILE A 69 0.20 -11.51 10.55
N LYS A 70 0.77 -10.39 10.14
CA LYS A 70 1.86 -9.72 10.87
C LYS A 70 1.40 -8.97 12.10
N TYR A 71 0.23 -8.31 12.04
CA TYR A 71 -0.21 -7.37 13.07
C TYR A 71 -1.46 -7.79 13.84
N ASN A 72 -2.14 -8.86 13.41
CA ASN A 72 -3.38 -9.36 13.99
C ASN A 72 -4.43 -8.26 14.25
N ASP A 73 -4.75 -7.47 13.22
CA ASP A 73 -5.75 -6.40 13.28
C ASP A 73 -7.19 -6.95 13.34
N ILE A 74 -7.57 -7.44 14.52
CA ILE A 74 -8.82 -8.17 14.78
C ILE A 74 -10.06 -7.33 14.39
N VAL A 75 -10.08 -6.05 14.73
CA VAL A 75 -11.23 -5.16 14.40
C VAL A 75 -11.20 -4.72 12.93
N GLY A 76 -10.00 -4.63 12.35
CA GLY A 76 -9.78 -4.29 10.95
C GLY A 76 -9.75 -2.78 10.68
N ASP A 77 -9.57 -1.94 11.70
CA ASP A 77 -9.61 -0.48 11.52
C ASP A 77 -8.35 0.05 10.83
N ASN A 78 -7.18 -0.55 11.10
CA ASN A 78 -5.97 -0.22 10.35
C ASN A 78 -6.09 -0.71 8.92
N LEU A 79 -6.58 -1.93 8.70
CA LEU A 79 -6.86 -2.48 7.38
C LEU A 79 -7.82 -1.58 6.58
N LYS A 80 -8.91 -1.09 7.19
CA LYS A 80 -9.83 -0.13 6.56
C LYS A 80 -9.11 1.14 6.13
N SER A 81 -8.31 1.75 7.03
CA SER A 81 -7.56 2.96 6.71
C SER A 81 -6.57 2.73 5.56
N ILE A 82 -5.82 1.62 5.60
CA ILE A 82 -4.89 1.23 4.55
C ILE A 82 -5.64 1.04 3.22
N ALA A 83 -6.76 0.33 3.23
CA ALA A 83 -7.54 0.06 2.03
C ALA A 83 -8.09 1.33 1.40
N VAL A 84 -8.53 2.31 2.18
CA VAL A 84 -8.97 3.63 1.67
C VAL A 84 -7.84 4.36 0.95
N ASP A 85 -6.64 4.35 1.53
CA ASP A 85 -5.47 5.00 0.92
C ASP A 85 -5.02 4.28 -0.36
N LEU A 86 -5.00 2.94 -0.37
CA LEU A 86 -4.70 2.15 -1.55
C LEU A 86 -5.78 2.25 -2.63
N LEU A 87 -7.06 2.33 -2.25
CA LEU A 87 -8.14 2.58 -3.21
C LEU A 87 -7.94 3.91 -3.93
N HIS A 88 -7.52 4.97 -3.22
CA HIS A 88 -7.24 6.25 -3.86
C HIS A 88 -6.09 6.16 -4.85
N TYR A 89 -5.04 5.40 -4.51
CA TYR A 89 -3.96 5.10 -5.44
C TYR A 89 -4.46 4.32 -6.66
N TYR A 90 -5.28 3.28 -6.47
CA TYR A 90 -5.81 2.48 -7.57
C TYR A 90 -6.71 3.28 -8.51
N ARG A 91 -7.58 4.13 -7.94
CA ARG A 91 -8.42 5.03 -8.74
C ARG A 91 -7.61 5.98 -9.59
N PHE A 92 -6.46 6.43 -9.08
CA PHE A 92 -5.52 7.23 -9.85
C PHE A 92 -4.85 6.42 -10.97
N ILE A 93 -4.50 5.15 -10.73
CA ILE A 93 -3.94 4.26 -11.75
C ILE A 93 -4.93 4.08 -12.91
N GLU A 94 -6.18 3.74 -12.60
CA GLU A 94 -7.22 3.54 -13.61
C GLU A 94 -7.57 4.84 -14.36
N ASP A 95 -7.62 5.98 -13.67
CA ASP A 95 -7.88 7.29 -14.31
C ASP A 95 -6.78 7.68 -15.30
N ARG A 96 -5.55 7.20 -15.09
CA ARG A 96 -4.41 7.42 -15.99
C ARG A 96 -4.28 6.34 -17.06
N GLU A 97 -5.14 5.31 -17.04
CA GLU A 97 -5.07 4.15 -17.94
C GLU A 97 -3.68 3.49 -17.95
N LEU A 98 -3.06 3.40 -16.78
CA LEU A 98 -1.73 2.81 -16.60
C LEU A 98 -1.82 1.46 -15.88
N ASP A 99 -0.80 0.64 -16.08
CA ASP A 99 -0.60 -0.58 -15.31
C ASP A 99 -0.04 -0.27 -13.91
N GLU A 100 -0.47 -1.02 -12.90
CA GLU A 100 -0.01 -0.86 -11.51
C GLU A 100 1.48 -1.19 -11.32
N LEU A 101 2.10 -1.88 -12.29
CA LEU A 101 3.53 -2.19 -12.37
C LEU A 101 4.23 -1.36 -13.47
N TYR A 102 3.63 -0.26 -13.92
CA TYR A 102 4.23 0.64 -14.89
C TYR A 102 5.42 1.42 -14.29
N PHE A 103 6.60 0.81 -14.38
CA PHE A 103 7.86 1.33 -13.86
C PHE A 103 8.94 1.48 -14.96
N PRO A 104 8.74 2.41 -15.93
CA PRO A 104 9.74 2.66 -16.96
C PRO A 104 11.04 3.21 -16.38
N LYS A 105 12.09 3.21 -17.21
CA LYS A 105 13.41 3.75 -16.87
C LYS A 105 13.36 5.18 -16.30
N LEU A 106 12.52 6.04 -16.88
CA LEU A 106 12.33 7.42 -16.42
C LEU A 106 11.52 7.48 -15.13
N LEU A 107 12.16 7.90 -14.02
CA LEU A 107 11.55 7.96 -12.68
C LEU A 107 10.24 8.74 -12.65
N ASN A 108 10.21 9.93 -13.25
CA ASN A 108 9.03 10.81 -13.26
C ASN A 108 7.84 10.24 -14.06
N LYS A 109 8.05 9.18 -14.86
CA LYS A 109 6.99 8.47 -15.57
C LYS A 109 6.49 7.24 -14.80
N ARG A 110 7.18 6.79 -13.75
CA ARG A 110 6.72 5.68 -12.92
C ARG A 110 5.42 6.06 -12.22
N ILE A 111 4.50 5.11 -12.16
CA ILE A 111 3.16 5.34 -11.61
C ILE A 111 3.18 5.87 -10.16
N THR A 112 4.15 5.44 -9.35
CA THR A 112 4.38 5.92 -7.98
C THR A 112 4.79 7.40 -7.91
N TYR A 113 5.63 7.87 -8.82
CA TYR A 113 6.07 9.27 -8.90
C TYR A 113 4.97 10.16 -9.48
N LEU A 114 4.23 9.64 -10.46
CA LEU A 114 3.03 10.31 -10.99
C LEU A 114 1.99 10.49 -9.89
N PHE A 115 1.77 9.46 -9.06
CA PHE A 115 0.86 9.56 -7.92
C PHE A 115 1.34 10.56 -6.88
N ARG A 116 2.64 10.56 -6.55
CA ARG A 116 3.23 11.56 -5.66
C ARG A 116 2.98 12.99 -6.18
N ARG A 117 3.18 13.22 -7.49
CA ARG A 117 2.91 14.51 -8.11
C ARG A 117 1.43 14.89 -7.99
N HIS A 118 0.52 13.95 -8.27
CA HIS A 118 -0.92 14.16 -8.09
C HIS A 118 -1.27 14.55 -6.65
N LEU A 119 -0.70 13.89 -5.63
CA LEU A 119 -0.92 14.27 -4.24
C LEU A 119 -0.42 15.68 -3.90
N ILE A 120 0.70 16.12 -4.48
CA ILE A 120 1.22 17.49 -4.32
C ILE A 120 0.26 18.50 -4.96
N GLU A 121 -0.21 18.23 -6.18
CA GLU A 121 -1.19 19.08 -6.86
C GLU A 121 -2.49 19.22 -6.05
N GLN A 122 -2.95 18.15 -5.39
CA GLN A 122 -4.12 18.21 -4.48
C GLN A 122 -3.85 19.02 -3.20
N ILE A 123 -2.62 19.03 -2.69
CA ILE A 123 -2.23 19.91 -1.57
C ILE A 123 -2.26 21.36 -2.01
N GLU A 124 -1.65 21.68 -3.15
CA GLU A 124 -1.55 23.04 -3.69
C GLU A 124 -2.93 23.66 -3.97
N LYS A 125 -3.90 22.84 -4.39
CA LYS A 125 -5.30 23.24 -4.57
C LYS A 125 -6.09 23.38 -3.27
N GLY A 126 -5.56 22.92 -2.13
CA GLY A 126 -6.26 22.90 -0.84
C GLY A 126 -7.25 21.73 -0.67
N ASP A 127 -7.28 20.77 -1.60
CA ASP A 127 -8.18 19.61 -1.55
C ASP A 127 -7.70 18.51 -0.59
N MET A 128 -6.43 18.55 -0.19
CA MET A 128 -5.81 17.53 0.65
C MET A 128 -4.81 18.13 1.64
N SER A 129 -4.83 17.65 2.88
CA SER A 129 -3.82 18.02 3.86
C SER A 129 -2.46 17.36 3.56
N LEU A 130 -1.38 18.03 3.95
CA LEU A 130 -0.02 17.48 3.85
C LEU A 130 0.11 16.13 4.59
N ASN A 131 -0.57 15.97 5.74
CA ASN A 131 -0.49 14.74 6.53
C ASN A 131 -1.16 13.57 5.80
N THR A 132 -2.34 13.81 5.21
CA THR A 132 -3.07 12.82 4.41
C THR A 132 -2.26 12.38 3.19
N ALA A 133 -1.64 13.34 2.48
CA ALA A 133 -0.78 13.03 1.34
C ALA A 133 0.43 12.17 1.73
N LYS A 134 1.10 12.54 2.84
CA LYS A 134 2.22 11.75 3.40
C LYS A 134 1.80 10.33 3.79
N GLN A 135 0.65 10.21 4.45
CA GLN A 135 0.09 8.92 4.83
C GLN A 135 -0.13 8.04 3.58
N ARG A 136 -0.80 8.59 2.56
CA ARG A 136 -1.11 7.87 1.31
C ARG A 136 0.10 7.38 0.57
N ILE A 137 1.10 8.25 0.36
CA ILE A 137 2.31 7.83 -0.34
C ILE A 137 3.10 6.79 0.45
N ASN A 138 3.11 6.87 1.78
CA ASN A 138 3.73 5.85 2.63
C ASN A 138 2.98 4.51 2.57
N ARG A 139 1.64 4.51 2.48
CA ARG A 139 0.88 3.28 2.27
C ARG A 139 1.25 2.60 0.96
N VAL A 140 1.45 3.36 -0.12
CA VAL A 140 1.90 2.84 -1.42
C VAL A 140 3.31 2.27 -1.34
N VAL A 141 4.24 2.94 -0.64
CA VAL A 141 5.60 2.43 -0.40
C VAL A 141 5.55 1.09 0.32
N ASN A 142 4.87 1.03 1.47
CA ASN A 142 4.74 -0.18 2.28
C ASN A 142 4.04 -1.33 1.55
N PHE A 143 3.08 -1.00 0.67
CA PHE A 143 2.40 -1.98 -0.18
C PHE A 143 3.40 -2.69 -1.11
N TYR A 144 4.17 -1.94 -1.90
CA TYR A 144 5.15 -2.54 -2.81
C TYR A 144 6.31 -3.23 -2.06
N GLU A 145 6.79 -2.64 -0.97
CA GLU A 145 7.80 -3.26 -0.10
C GLU A 145 7.33 -4.62 0.40
N SER A 146 6.12 -4.68 0.97
CA SER A 146 5.56 -5.94 1.46
C SER A 146 5.31 -6.96 0.33
N CYS A 147 4.83 -6.53 -0.84
CA CYS A 147 4.64 -7.44 -1.97
C CYS A 147 5.96 -8.03 -2.48
N LEU A 148 7.05 -7.27 -2.46
CA LEU A 148 8.39 -7.75 -2.81
C LEU A 148 8.97 -8.66 -1.73
N GLU A 149 8.87 -8.27 -0.45
CA GLU A 149 9.37 -9.05 0.70
C GLU A 149 8.69 -10.42 0.82
N ASN A 150 7.38 -10.50 0.53
CA ASN A 150 6.61 -11.74 0.58
C ASN A 150 6.64 -12.53 -0.74
N GLY A 151 7.35 -12.04 -1.77
CA GLY A 151 7.49 -12.72 -3.06
C GLY A 151 6.24 -12.69 -3.95
N TYR A 152 5.23 -11.87 -3.64
CA TYR A 152 4.05 -11.67 -4.50
C TYR A 152 4.38 -10.89 -5.77
N LEU A 153 5.43 -10.07 -5.69
CA LEU A 153 6.04 -9.42 -6.83
C LEU A 153 7.47 -9.91 -7.01
N ASN A 154 7.80 -10.30 -8.23
CA ASN A 154 9.17 -10.56 -8.63
C ASN A 154 9.68 -9.39 -9.49
N SER A 155 10.95 -9.05 -9.37
CA SER A 155 11.61 -8.05 -10.23
C SER A 155 11.58 -8.42 -11.72
N SER A 156 11.27 -9.67 -12.09
CA SER A 156 11.02 -10.05 -13.49
C SER A 156 9.69 -9.54 -14.06
N LEU A 157 8.74 -9.13 -13.20
CA LEU A 157 7.41 -8.66 -13.63
C LEU A 157 7.40 -7.19 -14.07
N PHE A 158 8.49 -6.45 -13.85
CA PHE A 158 8.58 -5.04 -14.16
C PHE A 158 10.00 -4.64 -14.57
N GLU A 159 10.12 -3.58 -15.38
CA GLU A 159 11.41 -3.15 -15.93
C GLU A 159 12.33 -2.56 -14.85
N ASN A 160 11.78 -1.81 -13.88
CA ASN A 160 12.54 -1.12 -12.86
C ASN A 160 11.80 -1.09 -11.51
N GLN A 161 12.54 -0.85 -10.42
CA GLN A 161 11.96 -0.72 -9.09
C GLN A 161 10.87 0.38 -9.00
N PRO A 162 9.85 0.22 -8.14
CA PRO A 162 8.77 1.20 -8.00
C PRO A 162 9.28 2.57 -7.51
N TYR A 163 10.35 2.61 -6.74
CA TYR A 163 10.99 3.83 -6.25
C TYR A 163 12.46 3.58 -5.93
N GLN A 164 13.17 4.64 -5.51
CA GLN A 164 14.56 4.57 -5.07
C GLN A 164 14.63 4.69 -3.55
N LEU A 165 15.55 3.94 -2.95
CA LEU A 165 15.88 4.08 -1.54
C LEU A 165 16.88 5.22 -1.34
N ILE A 166 16.62 6.08 -0.37
CA ILE A 166 17.44 7.22 0.04
C ILE A 166 17.87 7.01 1.48
N LYS A 167 19.17 6.87 1.71
CA LYS A 167 19.77 6.89 3.04
C LYS A 167 19.80 8.33 3.57
N LYS A 168 19.32 8.53 4.80
CA LYS A 168 19.32 9.83 5.47
C LYS A 168 19.89 9.66 6.87
N ILE A 169 20.63 10.64 7.34
CA ILE A 169 21.01 10.74 8.75
C ILE A 169 20.06 11.74 9.38
N ILE A 170 19.38 11.34 10.45
CA ILE A 170 18.57 12.24 11.27
C ILE A 170 19.24 12.46 12.61
N THR A 171 19.23 13.70 13.08
CA THR A 171 19.70 14.05 14.42
C THR A 171 18.50 14.06 15.36
N ILE A 172 18.59 13.28 16.43
CA ILE A 172 17.58 13.17 17.48
C ILE A 172 18.11 13.92 18.70
N ASN A 173 17.38 14.97 19.08
CA ASN A 173 17.70 15.73 20.28
C ASN A 173 16.98 15.07 21.46
N GLY A 174 17.76 14.46 22.35
CA GLY A 174 17.28 13.89 23.59
C GLY A 174 16.82 14.97 24.58
N LYS A 175 15.97 14.58 25.53
CA LYS A 175 15.41 15.48 26.57
C LYS A 175 16.48 16.15 27.47
N LEU A 176 17.74 15.70 27.39
CA LEU A 176 18.87 16.16 28.21
C LEU A 176 19.98 16.85 27.37
N GLY A 177 19.68 17.27 26.13
CA GLY A 177 20.66 17.97 25.27
C GLY A 177 21.66 17.05 24.56
N PHE A 178 21.51 15.74 24.66
CA PHE A 178 22.29 14.79 23.88
C PHE A 178 21.78 14.74 22.43
N GLU A 179 22.69 14.90 21.47
CA GLU A 179 22.42 14.72 20.06
C GLU A 179 22.84 13.31 19.62
N PHE A 180 21.90 12.55 19.07
CA PHE A 180 22.17 11.24 18.49
C PHE A 180 21.93 11.28 16.98
N ASN A 181 22.91 10.83 16.22
CA ASN A 181 22.73 10.62 14.78
C ASN A 181 22.21 9.21 14.54
N LYS A 182 21.07 9.09 13.86
CA LYS A 182 20.50 7.82 13.43
C LYS A 182 20.43 7.77 11.91
N GLU A 183 21.04 6.77 11.31
CA GLU A 183 20.85 6.47 9.89
C GLU A 183 19.46 5.83 9.70
N ILE A 184 18.70 6.34 8.74
CA ILE A 184 17.41 5.81 8.32
C ILE A 184 17.41 5.60 6.81
N VAL A 185 16.77 4.53 6.36
CA VAL A 185 16.43 4.33 4.95
C VAL A 185 15.03 4.90 4.72
N SER A 186 14.86 5.63 3.63
CA SER A 186 13.60 6.32 3.30
C SER A 186 13.35 6.22 1.80
N SER A 187 12.09 6.27 1.36
CA SER A 187 11.80 6.28 -0.07
C SER A 187 12.02 7.65 -0.71
N SER A 188 12.40 7.65 -1.99
CA SER A 188 12.44 8.82 -2.86
C SER A 188 11.09 9.49 -3.08
N LEU A 189 10.01 8.84 -2.66
CA LEU A 189 8.65 9.35 -2.77
C LEU A 189 8.23 10.29 -1.63
N SER A 190 9.07 10.44 -0.60
CA SER A 190 8.78 11.31 0.55
C SER A 190 8.29 12.71 0.13
N ILE A 191 7.15 13.15 0.66
CA ILE A 191 6.61 14.51 0.47
C ILE A 191 7.10 15.39 1.63
N LYS A 192 7.73 16.52 1.30
CA LYS A 192 8.21 17.52 2.26
C LYS A 192 7.37 18.79 2.17
N LYS A 193 7.22 19.51 3.28
CA LYS A 193 6.69 20.88 3.24
C LYS A 193 7.72 21.73 2.49
N ALA A 194 7.29 22.49 1.49
CA ALA A 194 8.13 23.57 0.97
C ALA A 194 8.31 24.60 2.10
N ILE A 195 9.57 24.91 2.43
CA ILE A 195 9.92 25.96 3.40
C ILE A 195 9.72 27.30 2.70
#